data_AF-A0A2V6SQ97-F1
#
_entry.id   AF-A0A2V6SQ97-F1
#
_cell.length_a   1.000
_cell.length_b   1.000
_cell.length_c   1.000
_cell.angle_alpha   90.00
_cell.angle_beta   90.00
_cell.angle_gamma   90.00
#
_symmetry.space_group_name_H-M   'P 1'
#
loop_
_entity.id
_entity.type
_entity.pdbx_description
1 polymer ?
#
loop_
_entity_poly.entity_id
_entity_poly.type
_entity_poly.pdbx_seq_one_letter_code
_entity_poly.pdbx_strand_id
1 'polypeptide(L)'
;MTERSLTSVLDDLQRRGFTRAFGATAQGLRVLGSDRTVGPGEFVIVEHHRFEGISDPDDMAVVYAIEANDGTRGTLVDGFGAYADPGVGAALQGIADRAEDRPTELPMRARLSQVKGIGP
;
A
#
# COMPACT_ATOMS: atom_id res chain seq x y z
N MET A 1 -21.08 -0.84 -20.64
CA MET A 1 -20.87 -0.61 -19.19
C MET A 1 -19.76 -1.55 -18.79
N THR A 2 -18.53 -1.06 -18.60
CA THR A 2 -17.39 -1.95 -18.40
C THR A 2 -17.33 -2.34 -16.93
N GLU A 3 -17.89 -3.50 -16.59
CA GLU A 3 -17.70 -4.10 -15.28
C GLU A 3 -16.19 -4.38 -15.12
N ARG A 4 -15.51 -3.66 -14.23
CA ARG A 4 -14.12 -3.96 -13.91
C ARG A 4 -14.11 -5.21 -13.05
N SER A 5 -13.88 -6.36 -13.69
CA SER A 5 -13.59 -7.62 -12.99
C SER A 5 -12.15 -7.64 -12.48
N LEU A 6 -11.89 -8.41 -11.43
CA LEU A 6 -10.55 -8.63 -10.87
C LEU A 6 -9.54 -9.00 -11.97
N THR A 7 -9.91 -9.92 -12.86
CA THR A 7 -9.07 -10.35 -13.97
C THR A 7 -8.72 -9.20 -14.92
N SER A 8 -9.68 -8.31 -15.22
CA SER A 8 -9.43 -7.15 -16.09
C SER A 8 -8.48 -6.14 -15.46
N VAL A 9 -8.54 -5.94 -14.16
CA VAL A 9 -7.62 -5.03 -13.46
C VAL A 9 -6.22 -5.63 -13.34
N LEU A 10 -6.10 -6.92 -13.05
CA LEU A 10 -4.80 -7.61 -13.05
C LEU A 10 -4.14 -7.56 -14.43
N ASP A 11 -4.92 -7.77 -15.49
CA ASP A 11 -4.44 -7.70 -16.88
C ASP A 11 -4.02 -6.27 -17.28
N ASP A 12 -4.74 -5.25 -16.83
CA ASP A 12 -4.34 -3.85 -17.03
C ASP A 12 -3.05 -3.49 -16.27
N LEU A 13 -2.94 -3.93 -15.02
CA LEU A 13 -1.73 -3.76 -14.21
C LEU A 13 -0.53 -4.47 -14.85
N GLN A 14 -0.70 -5.69 -15.36
CA GLN A 14 0.33 -6.38 -16.13
C GLN A 14 0.76 -5.58 -17.36
N ARG A 15 -0.18 -5.01 -18.13
CA ARG A 15 0.13 -4.15 -19.28
C ARG A 15 0.90 -2.88 -18.90
N ARG A 16 0.64 -2.34 -17.69
CA ARG A 16 1.36 -1.18 -17.13
C ARG A 16 2.75 -1.53 -16.59
N GLY A 17 3.12 -2.81 -16.57
CA GLY A 17 4.43 -3.30 -16.13
C GLY A 17 4.44 -3.91 -14.73
N PHE A 18 3.30 -4.02 -14.05
CA PHE A 18 3.16 -4.77 -12.80
C PHE A 18 3.05 -6.26 -13.10
N THR A 19 4.17 -6.86 -13.51
CA THR A 19 4.21 -8.26 -13.97
C THR A 19 4.54 -9.26 -12.86
N ARG A 20 5.02 -8.76 -11.71
CA ARG A 20 5.28 -9.59 -10.53
C ARG A 20 4.02 -9.70 -9.68
N ALA A 21 3.91 -10.81 -8.95
CA ALA A 21 2.95 -10.92 -7.86
C ALA A 21 3.70 -10.85 -6.53
N PHE A 22 3.12 -10.15 -5.56
CA PHE A 22 3.64 -10.09 -4.20
C PHE A 22 2.71 -10.87 -3.27
N GLY A 23 3.28 -11.52 -2.26
CA GLY A 23 2.58 -12.08 -1.13
C GLY A 23 3.01 -11.36 0.13
N ALA A 24 2.06 -10.98 0.98
CA ALA A 24 2.42 -10.37 2.25
C ALA A 24 2.87 -11.44 3.25
N THR A 25 3.82 -11.06 4.10
CA THR A 25 4.42 -11.93 5.10
C THR A 25 4.69 -11.11 6.36
N ALA A 26 4.93 -11.78 7.49
CA ALA A 26 5.30 -11.10 8.74
C ALA A 26 6.57 -10.24 8.63
N GLN A 27 7.42 -10.46 7.62
CA GLN A 27 8.67 -9.73 7.40
C GLN A 27 8.57 -8.62 6.33
N GLY A 28 7.42 -8.48 5.66
CA GLY A 28 7.22 -7.57 4.53
C GLY A 28 6.56 -8.25 3.34
N LEU A 29 6.86 -7.80 2.13
CA LEU A 29 6.28 -8.34 0.89
C LEU A 29 7.25 -9.29 0.19
N ARG A 30 6.90 -10.56 0.07
CA ARG A 30 7.68 -11.53 -0.71
C ARG A 30 7.24 -11.52 -2.17
N VAL A 31 8.18 -11.42 -3.09
CA VAL A 31 7.91 -11.58 -4.53
C VAL A 31 7.60 -13.04 -4.80
N LEU A 32 6.38 -13.35 -5.25
CA LEU A 32 5.99 -14.71 -5.63
C LEU A 32 6.78 -15.15 -6.86
N GLY A 33 7.31 -16.38 -6.79
CA GLY A 33 8.20 -16.93 -7.82
C GLY A 33 9.65 -16.45 -7.74
N SER A 34 10.02 -15.68 -6.72
CA SER A 34 11.39 -15.30 -6.41
C SER A 34 11.68 -15.49 -4.92
N ASP A 35 12.95 -15.61 -4.55
CA ASP A 35 13.37 -15.64 -3.13
C ASP A 35 13.61 -14.23 -2.55
N ARG A 36 13.00 -13.21 -3.19
CA ARG A 36 13.19 -11.81 -2.82
C ARG A 36 12.06 -11.37 -1.90
N THR A 37 12.45 -10.78 -0.77
CA THR A 37 11.53 -10.12 0.17
C THR A 37 11.84 -8.63 0.18
N VAL A 38 10.80 -7.83 0.06
CA VAL A 38 10.84 -6.37 0.06
C VAL A 38 10.30 -5.90 1.40
N GLY A 39 11.13 -5.19 2.17
CA GLY A 39 10.73 -4.72 3.49
C GLY A 39 9.65 -3.62 3.43
N PRO A 40 8.91 -3.39 4.52
CA PRO A 40 7.82 -2.38 4.61
C PRO A 40 8.23 -0.91 4.37
N GLY A 41 9.51 -0.62 4.11
CA GLY A 41 9.98 0.71 3.68
C GLY A 41 10.67 0.72 2.32
N GLU A 42 10.73 -0.42 1.65
CA GLU A 42 11.35 -0.57 0.32
C GLU A 42 10.33 -0.63 -0.80
N PHE A 43 9.05 -0.41 -0.49
CA PHE A 43 7.96 -0.34 -1.46
C PHE A 43 6.94 0.73 -1.11
N VAL A 44 6.18 1.13 -2.13
CA VAL A 44 5.05 2.04 -2.02
C VAL A 44 3.84 1.43 -2.70
N ILE A 45 2.66 1.62 -2.11
CA ILE A 45 1.39 1.24 -2.72
C ILE A 45 0.98 2.40 -3.63
N VAL A 46 0.92 2.14 -4.94
CA VAL A 46 0.57 3.14 -5.95
C VAL A 46 -0.94 3.27 -6.07
N GLU A 47 -1.65 2.14 -6.05
CA GLU A 47 -3.11 2.08 -6.15
C GLU A 47 -3.65 0.82 -5.48
N HIS A 48 -4.92 0.84 -5.07
CA HIS A 48 -5.62 -0.34 -4.57
C HIS A 48 -7.02 -0.42 -5.17
N HIS A 49 -7.48 -1.64 -5.43
CA HIS A 49 -8.77 -1.95 -6.01
C HIS A 49 -9.45 -3.02 -5.18
N ARG A 50 -10.58 -2.67 -4.57
CA ARG A 50 -11.42 -3.62 -3.85
C ARG A 50 -12.46 -4.20 -4.80
N PHE A 51 -12.58 -5.52 -4.77
CA PHE A 51 -13.55 -6.32 -5.48
C PHE A 51 -14.39 -7.07 -4.46
N GLU A 52 -15.69 -7.07 -4.69
CA GLU A 52 -16.62 -7.93 -3.97
C GLU A 52 -16.67 -9.26 -4.73
N GLY A 53 -16.53 -10.36 -4.00
CA GLY A 53 -16.58 -11.71 -4.54
C GLY A 53 -17.90 -11.92 -5.24
N ILE A 54 -17.83 -12.37 -6.49
CA ILE A 54 -19.01 -12.64 -7.31
C ILE A 54 -19.80 -13.82 -6.71
N SER A 55 -19.13 -14.68 -5.94
CA SER A 55 -19.70 -15.88 -5.32
C SER A 55 -20.26 -15.64 -3.93
N ASP A 56 -19.56 -14.87 -3.10
CA ASP A 56 -19.97 -14.56 -1.74
C ASP A 56 -19.71 -13.07 -1.49
N PRO A 57 -20.72 -12.27 -1.09
CA PRO A 57 -20.54 -10.85 -0.78
C PRO A 57 -19.60 -10.63 0.44
N ASP A 58 -19.31 -11.69 1.20
CA ASP A 58 -18.36 -11.71 2.29
C ASP A 58 -16.92 -11.98 1.83
N ASP A 59 -16.74 -12.58 0.64
CA ASP A 59 -15.43 -12.88 0.05
C ASP A 59 -14.95 -11.64 -0.70
N MET A 60 -14.21 -10.77 -0.03
CA MET A 60 -13.79 -9.50 -0.61
C MET A 60 -12.33 -9.59 -1.02
N ALA A 61 -12.00 -9.36 -2.29
CA ALA A 61 -10.60 -9.32 -2.73
C ALA A 61 -10.11 -7.88 -2.84
N VAL A 62 -8.91 -7.57 -2.36
CA VAL A 62 -8.26 -6.28 -2.56
C VAL A 62 -6.97 -6.48 -3.33
N VAL A 63 -6.86 -5.85 -4.49
CA VAL A 63 -5.65 -5.83 -5.32
C VAL A 63 -4.90 -4.54 -5.05
N TYR A 64 -3.67 -4.63 -4.54
CA TYR A 64 -2.77 -3.52 -4.35
C TYR A 64 -1.70 -3.54 -5.45
N ALA A 65 -1.53 -2.45 -6.18
CA ALA A 65 -0.40 -2.27 -7.08
C ALA A 65 0.75 -1.63 -6.30
N ILE A 66 1.91 -2.30 -6.33
CA ILE A 66 3.04 -2.00 -5.47
C ILE A 66 4.27 -1.77 -6.34
N GLU A 67 4.99 -0.71 -6.03
CA GLU A 67 6.26 -0.37 -6.65
C GLU A 67 7.35 -0.38 -5.58
N ALA A 68 8.36 -1.23 -5.75
CA ALA A 68 9.55 -1.24 -4.92
C ALA A 68 10.51 -0.12 -5.33
N ASN A 69 11.30 0.39 -4.39
CA ASN A 69 12.33 1.42 -4.63
C ASN A 69 13.39 0.97 -5.64
N ASP A 70 13.58 -0.34 -5.79
CA ASP A 70 14.49 -0.96 -6.77
C ASP A 70 13.90 -0.98 -8.20
N GLY A 71 12.71 -0.41 -8.41
CA GLY A 71 11.98 -0.42 -9.68
C GLY A 71 11.18 -1.70 -9.93
N THR A 72 11.15 -2.63 -8.98
CA THR A 72 10.34 -3.86 -9.10
C THR A 72 8.86 -3.51 -8.93
N ARG A 73 8.05 -3.77 -9.95
CA ARG A 73 6.60 -3.52 -9.95
C ARG A 73 5.82 -4.81 -9.94
N GLY A 74 4.79 -4.86 -9.11
CA GLY A 74 3.92 -6.03 -9.01
C GLY A 74 2.63 -5.77 -8.26
N THR A 75 1.80 -6.79 -8.18
CA THR A 75 0.49 -6.72 -7.54
C THR A 75 0.40 -7.66 -6.36
N LEU A 76 -0.12 -7.18 -5.23
CA LEU A 76 -0.52 -7.99 -4.09
C LEU A 76 -2.02 -8.20 -4.16
N VAL A 77 -2.48 -9.44 -4.12
CA VAL A 77 -3.91 -9.76 -4.02
C VAL A 77 -4.16 -10.28 -2.62
N ASP A 78 -5.02 -9.60 -1.88
CA ASP A 78 -5.47 -9.96 -0.54
C ASP A 78 -6.92 -10.44 -0.61
N GLY A 79 -7.21 -11.62 -0.08
CA GLY A 79 -8.58 -12.15 0.00
C GLY A 79 -9.10 -12.01 1.41
N PHE A 80 -10.00 -11.06 1.68
CA PHE A 80 -10.70 -10.93 2.95
C PHE A 80 -11.71 -12.08 3.11
N GLY A 81 -11.61 -12.86 4.19
CA GLY A 81 -12.47 -14.02 4.47
C GLY A 81 -11.67 -15.25 4.90
N ALA A 82 -12.11 -16.45 4.50
CA ALA A 82 -11.40 -17.72 4.80
C ALA A 82 -9.99 -17.82 4.17
N TYR A 83 -9.67 -16.91 3.24
CA TYR A 83 -8.37 -16.79 2.57
C TYR A 83 -7.55 -15.58 3.06
N ALA A 84 -7.97 -14.92 4.14
CA ALA A 84 -7.25 -13.79 4.71
C ALA A 84 -5.88 -14.26 5.19
N ASP A 85 -4.83 -13.83 4.50
CA ASP A 85 -3.48 -14.16 4.88
C ASP A 85 -3.08 -13.27 6.07
N PRO A 86 -2.79 -13.83 7.25
CA PRO A 86 -2.40 -13.05 8.42
C PRO A 86 -1.11 -12.25 8.19
N GLY A 87 -0.32 -12.62 7.19
CA GLY A 87 0.84 -11.85 6.72
C GLY A 87 0.47 -10.49 6.13
N VAL A 88 -0.72 -10.31 5.55
CA VAL A 88 -1.17 -9.01 5.01
C VAL A 88 -1.45 -8.04 6.14
N GLY A 89 -2.17 -8.47 7.18
CA GLY A 89 -2.42 -7.64 8.36
C GLY A 89 -1.12 -7.18 9.02
N ALA A 90 -0.14 -8.08 9.19
CA ALA A 90 1.16 -7.73 9.75
C ALA A 90 1.97 -6.79 8.84
N ALA A 91 1.96 -7.01 7.53
CA ALA A 91 2.65 -6.14 6.58
C ALA A 91 2.04 -4.73 6.55
N LEU A 92 0.70 -4.62 6.58
CA LEU A 92 0.00 -3.34 6.66
C LEU A 92 0.24 -2.62 7.99
N GLN A 93 0.24 -3.36 9.11
CA GLN A 93 0.56 -2.80 10.42
C GLN A 93 1.97 -2.21 10.46
N GLY A 94 2.95 -2.88 9.84
CA GLY A 94 4.33 -2.37 9.72
C GLY A 94 4.44 -1.10 8.89
N ILE A 95 3.51 -0.83 7.98
CA ILE A 95 3.42 0.43 7.24
C ILE A 95 2.80 1.53 8.12
N ALA A 96 1.73 1.20 8.85
CA ALA A 96 1.02 2.13 9.73
C ALA A 96 1.89 2.63 10.90
N ASP A 97 2.57 1.70 11.59
CA ASP A 97 3.48 2.00 12.72
C ASP A 97 4.58 3.01 12.33
N ARG A 98 5.05 2.94 11.09
CA ARG A 98 6.09 3.85 10.57
C ARG A 98 5.57 5.17 9.99
N ALA A 99 4.31 5.26 9.60
CA ALA A 99 3.71 6.54 9.25
C ALA A 99 3.69 7.49 10.46
N GLU A 100 3.63 6.93 11.67
CA GLU A 100 3.71 7.65 12.94
C GLU A 100 5.15 7.99 13.35
N ASP A 101 6.16 7.26 12.85
CA ASP A 101 7.61 7.53 13.04
C ASP A 101 8.20 8.49 11.98
N ARG A 102 7.36 9.27 11.29
CA ARG A 102 7.82 10.48 10.61
C ARG A 102 7.74 11.64 11.61
N PRO A 103 8.85 12.14 12.19
CA PRO A 103 8.80 13.47 12.77
C PRO A 103 8.32 14.39 11.65
N THR A 104 7.15 14.96 11.83
CA THR A 104 6.65 16.03 10.96
C THR A 104 7.58 17.21 11.22
N GLU A 105 8.72 17.25 10.55
CA GLU A 105 9.57 18.43 10.50
C GLU A 105 8.80 19.49 9.71
N LEU A 106 7.93 20.18 10.45
CA LEU A 106 7.30 21.42 10.07
C LEU A 106 8.44 22.39 9.69
N PRO A 107 8.49 22.93 8.45
CA PRO A 107 9.51 23.91 8.14
C PRO A 107 9.32 25.14 9.03
N MET A 108 10.32 25.34 9.87
CA MET A 108 10.61 26.46 10.77
C MET A 108 10.45 27.83 10.07
N ARG A 109 9.23 28.32 9.85
CA ARG A 109 8.97 29.67 9.33
C ARG A 109 7.73 30.33 9.97
N ALA A 110 7.82 30.67 11.25
CA ALA A 110 7.01 31.76 11.84
C ALA A 110 7.65 32.30 13.13
N ARG A 111 8.93 32.69 13.06
CA ARG A 111 9.48 33.71 13.97
C ARG A 111 9.59 35.01 13.20
N LEU A 112 8.58 35.88 13.32
CA LEU A 112 8.80 37.33 13.26
C LEU A 112 7.63 38.09 13.93
N SER A 113 7.99 38.75 15.04
CA SER A 113 7.47 39.99 15.61
C SER A 113 6.21 40.63 15.03
N GLN A 114 5.25 40.92 15.92
CA GLN A 114 4.68 42.27 15.96
C GLN A 114 4.73 42.84 17.38
N VAL A 115 5.56 43.86 17.52
CA VAL A 115 5.65 44.82 18.61
C VAL A 115 4.66 45.97 18.36
N LYS A 116 3.92 46.38 19.41
CA LYS A 116 3.39 47.74 19.73
C LYS A 116 2.23 47.54 20.72
N GLY A 117 2.09 48.19 21.86
CA GLY A 117 2.76 49.34 22.46
C GLY A 117 1.74 50.12 23.31
N ILE A 118 2.07 50.33 24.59
CA ILE A 118 1.87 51.57 25.41
C ILE A 118 0.45 52.20 25.40
N GLY A 119 -0.31 52.12 26.49
CA GLY A 119 -0.28 53.04 27.66
C GLY A 119 -1.69 53.62 27.88
N PRO A 120 -1.92 54.64 28.74
CA PRO A 120 -1.02 55.31 29.70
C PRO A 120 -1.05 54.72 31.12
#